data_AF-A0A447Y471-F1
#
_entry.id   AF-A0A447Y471-F1
#
_cell.length_a   1.000
_cell.length_b   1.000
_cell.length_c   1.000
_cell.angle_alpha   90.00
_cell.angle_beta   90.00
_cell.angle_gamma   90.00
#
_symmetry.space_group_name_H-M   'P 1'
#
loop_
_entity.id
_entity.type
_entity.pdbx_description
1 polymer ?
#
loop_
_entity_poly.entity_id
_entity_poly.type
_entity_poly.pdbx_seq_one_letter_code
_entity_poly.pdbx_strand_id
1 'polypeptide(L)'
;MTICLPGEPVHLWLDLQWYIHQALLQTGKENYAAIIQYDLKGLLLRLPGLETLAFNDGMPFADDVTLSWIQQQVMECGERWAEEPSVTITAAPGDNDILSLEPEALQIADNEGTEAALSWLQARPGIQSDRSNWLLRLLMARVAEQTGKNDLALHLLAELDERATRLTLSQWEPELVFEVKARRLKLLRMKSAKTESDRVRLQPDMEHLLAGLIAIDAARAAVLCNSGSS
;
A
#
# COMPACT_ATOMS: atom_id res chain seq x y z
N MET A 1 3.22 1.00 41.56
CA MET A 1 2.01 0.91 40.71
C MET A 1 1.29 2.24 40.84
N THR A 2 1.60 3.18 39.95
CA THR A 2 0.79 4.38 39.75
C THR A 2 0.61 4.48 38.25
N ILE A 3 -0.59 4.13 37.81
CA ILE A 3 -1.01 4.12 36.42
C ILE A 3 -1.47 5.55 36.13
N CYS A 4 -0.69 6.30 35.35
CA CYS A 4 -1.17 7.55 34.76
C CYS A 4 -1.95 7.24 33.48
N LEU A 5 -3.25 7.52 33.50
CA LEU A 5 -4.08 7.88 32.34
C LEU A 5 -4.88 9.12 32.83
N PRO A 6 -5.12 10.17 32.03
CA PRO A 6 -5.51 10.09 30.62
C PRO A 6 -4.90 11.16 29.67
N GLY A 7 -4.75 10.81 28.39
CA GLY A 7 -4.99 11.77 27.30
C GLY A 7 -3.85 12.67 26.80
N GLU A 8 -2.60 12.48 27.20
CA GLU A 8 -1.46 13.18 26.58
C GLU A 8 -0.60 12.22 25.74
N PRO A 9 0.02 12.69 24.65
CA PRO A 9 0.74 11.84 23.71
C PRO A 9 2.00 11.24 24.38
N VAL A 10 1.87 10.03 24.92
CA VAL A 10 2.98 9.19 25.44
C VAL A 10 4.00 8.83 24.34
N HIS A 11 3.70 9.19 23.10
CA HIS A 11 4.53 8.94 21.91
C HIS A 11 5.96 9.49 22.00
N LEU A 12 6.21 10.50 22.84
CA LEU A 12 7.51 11.16 22.96
C LEU A 12 8.27 10.79 24.25
N TRP A 13 7.74 9.87 25.06
CA TRP A 13 8.45 9.40 26.24
C TRP A 13 9.51 8.35 25.85
N LEU A 14 10.76 8.79 25.73
CA LEU A 14 11.86 7.98 25.21
C LEU A 14 12.29 6.89 26.21
N ASP A 15 12.08 7.11 27.51
CA ASP A 15 12.37 6.10 28.55
C ASP A 15 11.58 4.81 28.30
N LEU A 16 10.36 4.92 27.77
CA LEU A 16 9.55 3.75 27.43
C LEU A 16 10.24 2.87 26.39
N GLN A 17 10.91 3.48 25.41
CA GLN A 17 11.66 2.75 24.38
C GLN A 17 12.84 2.00 25.01
N TRP A 18 13.53 2.62 25.98
CA TRP A 18 14.59 1.98 26.74
C TRP A 18 14.07 0.78 27.55
N TYR A 19 12.96 0.93 28.27
CA TYR A 19 12.36 -0.17 29.04
C TYR A 19 11.95 -1.35 28.15
N ILE A 20 11.35 -1.07 26.98
CA ILE A 20 10.98 -2.10 26.01
C ILE A 20 12.23 -2.81 25.49
N HIS A 21 13.26 -2.06 25.11
CA HIS A 21 14.54 -2.61 24.65
C HIS A 21 15.16 -3.55 25.71
N GLN A 22 15.23 -3.12 26.97
CA GLN A 22 15.76 -3.94 28.06
C GLN A 22 14.92 -5.20 28.29
N ALA A 23 13.58 -5.09 28.29
CA ALA A 23 12.70 -6.25 28.45
C ALA A 23 12.86 -7.27 27.31
N LEU A 24 13.10 -6.81 26.09
CA LEU A 24 13.31 -7.68 24.93
C LEU A 24 14.66 -8.40 25.01
N LEU A 25 15.73 -7.74 25.45
CA LEU A 25 17.01 -8.40 25.70
C LEU A 25 16.90 -9.48 26.78
N GLN A 26 16.22 -9.19 27.89
CA GLN A 26 16.05 -10.15 28.98
C GLN A 26 15.18 -11.37 28.60
N THR A 27 14.35 -11.24 27.56
CA THR A 27 13.52 -12.34 27.05
C THR A 27 14.15 -13.07 25.86
N GLY A 28 15.41 -12.76 25.52
CA GLY A 28 16.15 -13.38 24.41
C GLY A 28 15.63 -12.98 23.03
N LYS A 29 14.90 -11.87 22.93
CA LYS A 29 14.29 -11.35 21.70
C LYS A 29 15.15 -10.25 21.08
N GLU A 30 16.41 -10.54 20.83
CA GLU A 30 17.42 -9.57 20.37
C GLU A 30 17.03 -8.86 19.07
N ASN A 31 16.42 -9.59 18.12
CA ASN A 31 15.96 -9.01 16.85
C ASN A 31 14.90 -7.91 17.05
N TYR A 32 13.99 -8.09 18.00
CA TYR A 32 12.98 -7.09 18.32
C TYR A 32 13.59 -5.90 19.08
N ALA A 33 14.58 -6.14 19.95
CA ALA A 33 15.31 -5.08 20.62
C ALA A 33 16.04 -4.19 19.60
N ALA A 34 16.68 -4.80 18.60
CA ALA A 34 17.35 -4.09 17.51
C ALA A 34 16.37 -3.21 16.70
N ILE A 35 15.17 -3.71 16.38
CA ILE A 35 14.15 -2.91 15.67
C ILE A 35 13.79 -1.64 16.45
N ILE A 36 13.53 -1.76 17.75
CA ILE A 36 13.22 -0.60 18.61
C ILE A 36 14.36 0.42 18.61
N GLN A 37 15.61 -0.07 18.65
CA GLN A 37 16.81 0.77 18.59
C GLN A 37 16.93 1.50 17.25
N TYR A 38 16.68 0.83 16.12
CA TYR A 38 16.75 1.44 14.79
C TYR A 38 15.62 2.44 14.53
N ASP A 39 14.40 2.14 14.96
CA ASP A 39 13.26 3.04 14.83
C ASP A 39 13.49 4.33 15.62
N LEU A 40 14.02 4.21 16.85
CA LEU A 40 14.40 5.36 17.67
C LEU A 40 15.52 6.17 17.02
N LYS A 41 16.54 5.51 16.43
CA LYS A 41 17.60 6.18 15.67
C LYS A 41 17.03 7.00 14.51
N GLY A 42 16.12 6.41 13.73
CA GLY A 42 15.46 7.07 12.61
C GLY A 42 14.66 8.31 13.04
N LEU A 43 13.97 8.21 14.18
CA LEU A 43 13.23 9.34 14.76
C LEU A 43 14.18 10.50 15.14
N LEU A 44 15.26 10.20 15.85
CA LEU A 44 16.23 11.21 16.32
C LEU A 44 17.05 11.84 15.18
N LEU A 45 17.34 11.08 14.12
CA LEU A 45 17.95 11.63 12.91
C LEU A 45 17.03 12.62 12.19
N ARG A 46 15.72 12.39 12.22
CA ARG A 46 14.72 13.28 11.61
C ARG A 46 14.45 14.51 12.47
N LEU A 47 14.56 14.39 13.78
CA LEU A 47 14.27 15.44 14.77
C LEU A 47 15.46 15.58 15.74
N PRO A 48 16.57 16.21 15.32
CA PRO A 48 17.75 16.35 16.16
C PRO A 48 17.45 17.21 17.38
N GLY A 49 17.88 16.76 18.56
CA GLY A 49 17.69 17.47 19.83
C GLY A 49 16.36 17.14 20.54
N LEU A 50 15.54 16.26 19.96
CA LEU A 50 14.29 15.77 20.58
C LEU A 50 14.55 15.16 21.96
N GLU A 51 15.68 14.47 22.11
CA GLU A 51 16.13 13.84 23.34
C GLU A 51 16.43 14.83 24.48
N THR A 52 16.62 16.12 24.16
CA THR A 52 16.89 17.17 25.15
C THR A 52 15.65 17.96 25.56
N LEU A 53 14.48 17.64 25.00
CA LEU A 53 13.23 18.30 25.31
C LEU A 53 12.57 17.74 26.58
N ALA A 54 11.65 18.52 27.13
CA ALA A 54 10.87 18.16 28.32
C ALA A 54 9.37 18.43 28.07
N PHE A 55 8.52 17.72 28.79
CA PHE A 55 7.08 17.95 28.83
C PHE A 55 6.77 19.28 29.53
N ASN A 56 5.51 19.74 29.42
CA ASN A 56 5.06 21.02 29.99
C ASN A 56 5.16 21.07 31.52
N ASP A 57 5.25 19.92 32.18
CA ASP A 57 5.46 19.77 33.63
C ASP A 57 6.95 19.78 34.03
N GLY A 58 7.87 19.91 33.06
CA GLY A 58 9.31 19.92 33.26
C GLY A 58 9.95 18.53 33.32
N MET A 59 9.18 17.45 33.17
CA MET A 59 9.75 16.10 33.08
C MET A 59 10.50 15.96 31.75
N PRO A 60 11.79 15.56 31.74
CA PRO A 60 12.52 15.35 30.50
C PRO A 60 11.93 14.18 29.71
N PHE A 61 12.06 14.22 28.38
CA PHE A 61 11.63 13.12 27.51
C PHE A 61 12.46 11.85 27.70
N ALA A 62 13.73 12.01 28.10
CA ALA A 62 14.65 10.93 28.43
C ALA A 62 15.35 11.24 29.77
N ASP A 63 15.43 10.25 30.65
CA ASP A 63 16.27 10.29 31.84
C ASP A 63 17.76 10.11 31.48
N ASP A 64 18.65 10.36 32.44
CA ASP A 64 20.11 10.28 32.22
C ASP A 64 20.55 8.89 31.71
N VAL A 65 19.87 7.84 32.15
CA VAL A 65 20.13 6.45 31.74
C VAL A 65 19.77 6.27 30.27
N THR A 66 18.58 6.71 29.87
CA THR A 66 18.07 6.65 28.50
C THR A 66 18.89 7.54 27.57
N LEU A 67 19.28 8.73 28.01
CA LEU A 67 20.18 9.62 27.25
C LEU A 67 21.54 8.98 26.99
N SER A 68 22.14 8.36 28.02
CA SER A 68 23.43 7.67 27.85
C SER A 68 23.33 6.49 26.89
N TRP A 69 22.24 5.73 26.95
CA TRP A 69 21.95 4.63 26.04
C TRP A 69 21.74 5.12 24.60
N ILE A 70 21.02 6.23 24.41
CA ILE A 70 20.82 6.84 23.10
C ILE A 70 22.16 7.25 22.49
N GLN A 71 23.02 7.92 23.24
CA GLN A 71 24.32 8.38 22.73
C GLN A 71 25.21 7.20 22.34
N GLN A 72 25.37 6.21 23.23
CA GLN A 72 26.35 5.14 23.08
C GLN A 72 25.89 3.99 22.19
N GLN A 73 24.60 3.67 22.19
CA GLN A 73 24.08 2.48 21.52
C GLN A 73 23.20 2.85 20.34
N VAL A 74 22.34 3.88 20.44
CA VAL A 74 21.45 4.25 19.33
C VAL A 74 22.21 5.06 18.26
N MET A 75 22.93 6.11 18.67
CA MET A 75 23.61 7.04 17.75
C MET A 75 25.01 6.55 17.33
N GLU A 76 25.82 6.04 18.27
CA GLU A 76 27.18 5.55 18.03
C GLU A 76 27.30 4.12 17.47
N CYS A 77 26.20 3.42 17.19
CA CYS A 77 26.27 2.14 16.47
C CYS A 77 26.73 2.38 15.01
N GLY A 78 28.05 2.49 14.85
CA GLY A 78 28.78 2.38 13.62
C GLY A 78 28.95 0.91 13.28
N GLU A 79 28.53 0.56 12.07
CA GLU A 79 29.18 -0.48 11.26
C GLU A 79 29.48 -1.80 11.98
N ARG A 80 28.48 -2.42 12.61
CA ARG A 80 28.54 -3.85 12.90
C ARG A 80 27.67 -4.58 11.90
N TRP A 81 28.20 -4.68 10.68
CA TRP A 81 27.87 -5.76 9.75
C TRP A 81 28.37 -7.06 10.38
N ALA A 82 27.63 -7.57 11.38
CA ALA A 82 27.66 -8.99 11.65
C ALA A 82 26.82 -9.63 10.56
N GLU A 83 27.45 -10.45 9.73
CA GLU A 83 26.81 -11.31 8.74
C GLU A 83 25.66 -12.07 9.41
N GLU A 84 24.44 -11.58 9.19
CA GLU A 84 23.22 -12.37 9.40
C GLU A 84 23.19 -13.47 8.34
N PRO A 85 22.97 -14.75 8.70
CA PRO A 85 22.45 -15.69 7.73
C PRO A 85 21.08 -15.16 7.34
N SER A 86 20.96 -14.62 6.13
CA SER A 86 19.76 -14.05 5.51
C SER A 86 18.46 -14.66 6.07
N VAL A 87 17.98 -14.12 7.18
CA VAL A 87 16.58 -14.22 7.54
C VAL A 87 15.99 -13.09 6.72
N THR A 88 15.52 -13.46 5.55
CA THR A 88 14.69 -12.60 4.73
C THR A 88 13.47 -12.24 5.58
N ILE A 89 13.57 -11.16 6.35
CA ILE A 89 12.41 -10.37 6.70
C ILE A 89 11.91 -9.89 5.35
N THR A 90 11.00 -10.66 4.78
CA THR A 90 10.06 -10.13 3.81
C THR A 90 9.33 -9.05 4.57
N ALA A 91 9.89 -7.83 4.56
CA ALA A 91 9.08 -6.64 4.67
C ALA A 91 7.91 -6.92 3.73
N ALA A 92 6.69 -6.97 4.27
CA ALA A 92 5.52 -7.03 3.42
C ALA A 92 5.76 -5.95 2.36
N PRO A 93 5.85 -6.31 1.07
CA PRO A 93 6.13 -5.34 0.03
C PRO A 93 5.08 -4.26 0.24
N GLY A 94 5.51 -3.04 0.59
CA GLY A 94 4.56 -1.98 0.92
C GLY A 94 3.54 -1.93 -0.21
N ASP A 95 2.24 -1.83 0.06
CA ASP A 95 1.18 -2.10 -0.93
C ASP A 95 1.41 -1.48 -2.33
N ASN A 96 2.14 -0.36 -2.43
CA ASN A 96 2.58 0.28 -3.68
C ASN A 96 3.57 -0.54 -4.54
N ASP A 97 4.33 -1.45 -3.95
CA ASP A 97 5.25 -2.37 -4.61
C ASP A 97 4.50 -3.43 -5.42
N ILE A 98 3.22 -3.69 -5.14
CA ILE A 98 2.45 -4.66 -5.92
C ILE A 98 2.28 -4.20 -7.37
N LEU A 99 1.98 -2.93 -7.59
CA LEU A 99 1.82 -2.39 -8.96
C LEU A 99 3.15 -2.27 -9.71
N SER A 100 4.29 -2.29 -9.00
CA SER A 100 5.63 -2.25 -9.61
C SER A 100 5.97 -3.52 -10.40
N LEU A 101 5.22 -4.60 -10.16
CA LEU A 101 5.39 -5.93 -10.76
C LEU A 101 4.78 -6.06 -12.17
N GLU A 102 4.07 -5.05 -12.65
CA GLU A 102 3.47 -5.04 -14.00
C GLU A 102 4.43 -5.42 -15.13
N PRO A 103 5.63 -4.84 -15.27
CA PRO A 103 6.55 -5.21 -16.34
C PRO A 103 6.96 -6.69 -16.28
N GLU A 104 7.19 -7.24 -15.09
CA GLU A 104 7.56 -8.65 -14.92
C GLU A 104 6.39 -9.58 -15.28
N ALA A 105 5.17 -9.24 -14.83
CA ALA A 105 3.97 -10.01 -15.16
C ALA A 105 3.69 -10.02 -16.67
N LEU A 106 3.92 -8.88 -17.36
CA LEU A 106 3.79 -8.81 -18.81
C LEU A 106 4.86 -9.63 -19.53
N GLN A 107 6.11 -9.61 -19.06
CA GLN A 107 7.17 -10.46 -19.61
C GLN A 107 6.83 -11.95 -19.50
N ILE A 108 6.29 -12.39 -18.36
CA ILE A 108 5.82 -13.77 -18.18
C ILE A 108 4.66 -14.05 -19.14
N ALA A 109 3.73 -13.12 -19.31
CA ALA A 109 2.61 -13.29 -20.22
C ALA A 109 3.05 -13.42 -21.69
N ASP A 110 4.07 -12.67 -22.10
CA ASP A 110 4.64 -12.73 -23.44
C ASP A 110 5.40 -14.05 -23.69
N ASN A 111 6.08 -14.58 -22.66
CA ASN A 111 6.90 -15.78 -22.77
C ASN A 111 6.10 -17.09 -22.61
N GLU A 112 5.20 -17.14 -21.62
CA GLU A 112 4.52 -18.37 -21.16
C GLU A 112 3.00 -18.31 -21.32
N GLY A 113 2.45 -17.14 -21.63
CA GLY A 113 1.03 -16.92 -21.83
C GLY A 113 0.33 -16.30 -20.62
N THR A 114 -0.89 -15.84 -20.86
CA THR A 114 -1.67 -15.05 -19.89
C THR A 114 -2.01 -15.81 -18.61
N GLU A 115 -2.26 -17.11 -18.72
CA GLU A 115 -2.59 -17.95 -17.57
C GLU A 115 -1.39 -18.08 -16.61
N ALA A 116 -0.18 -18.26 -17.15
CA ALA A 116 1.05 -18.35 -16.38
C ALA A 116 1.34 -17.06 -15.61
N ALA A 117 1.15 -15.90 -16.26
CA ALA A 117 1.30 -14.61 -15.57
C ALA A 117 0.28 -14.43 -14.43
N LEU A 118 -0.98 -14.82 -14.65
CA LEU A 118 -2.02 -14.71 -13.63
C LEU A 118 -1.80 -15.67 -12.46
N SER A 119 -1.36 -16.91 -12.72
CA SER A 119 -1.06 -17.88 -11.67
C SER A 119 0.17 -17.45 -10.85
N TRP A 120 1.19 -16.90 -11.52
CA TRP A 120 2.36 -16.32 -10.87
C TRP A 120 2.00 -15.14 -9.96
N LEU A 121 1.11 -14.24 -10.40
CA LEU A 121 0.58 -13.16 -9.56
C LEU A 121 -0.19 -13.70 -8.34
N GLN A 122 -1.03 -14.73 -8.53
CA GLN A 122 -1.81 -15.34 -7.45
C GLN A 122 -0.95 -16.09 -6.42
N ALA A 123 0.19 -16.64 -6.84
CA ALA A 123 1.09 -17.41 -5.97
C ALA A 123 1.96 -16.52 -5.06
N ARG A 124 1.83 -15.19 -5.13
CA ARG A 124 2.62 -14.24 -4.33
C ARG A 124 2.39 -14.45 -2.82
N PRO A 125 3.46 -14.74 -2.05
CA PRO A 125 3.36 -14.74 -0.59
C PRO A 125 3.24 -13.31 -0.06
N GLY A 126 2.64 -13.14 1.12
CA GLY A 126 2.65 -11.85 1.84
C GLY A 126 1.49 -10.89 1.54
N ILE A 127 0.52 -11.28 0.71
CA ILE A 127 -0.71 -10.49 0.49
C ILE A 127 -1.69 -10.79 1.61
N GLN A 128 -1.74 -9.92 2.62
CA GLN A 128 -2.54 -10.11 3.83
C GLN A 128 -3.63 -9.04 4.01
N SER A 129 -3.49 -7.88 3.37
CA SER A 129 -4.45 -6.78 3.51
C SER A 129 -5.50 -6.79 2.40
N ASP A 130 -6.71 -6.30 2.68
CA ASP A 130 -7.74 -6.14 1.64
C ASP A 130 -7.28 -5.19 0.53
N ARG A 131 -6.48 -4.17 0.87
CA ARG A 131 -5.87 -3.22 -0.07
C ARG A 131 -4.88 -3.92 -1.00
N SER A 132 -3.93 -4.68 -0.46
CA SER A 132 -2.96 -5.45 -1.27
C SER A 132 -3.66 -6.47 -2.19
N ASN A 133 -4.70 -7.14 -1.69
CA ASN A 133 -5.51 -8.05 -2.51
C ASN A 133 -6.22 -7.31 -3.67
N TRP A 134 -6.77 -6.13 -3.39
CA TRP A 134 -7.41 -5.29 -4.41
C TRP A 134 -6.40 -4.83 -5.47
N LEU A 135 -5.21 -4.39 -5.06
CA LEU A 135 -4.13 -3.97 -5.97
C LEU A 135 -3.61 -5.13 -6.83
N LEU A 136 -3.43 -6.32 -6.25
CA LEU A 136 -3.03 -7.50 -7.01
C LEU A 136 -4.07 -7.83 -8.08
N ARG A 137 -5.35 -7.75 -7.74
CA ARG A 137 -6.44 -8.04 -8.68
C ARG A 137 -6.58 -6.97 -9.76
N LEU A 138 -6.26 -5.71 -9.45
CA LEU A 138 -6.08 -4.65 -10.45
C LEU A 138 -4.94 -4.97 -11.41
N LEU A 139 -3.79 -5.42 -10.89
CA LEU A 139 -2.65 -5.81 -11.72
C LEU A 139 -3.00 -6.96 -12.67
N MET A 140 -3.71 -7.97 -12.18
CA MET A 140 -4.24 -9.06 -13.01
C MET A 140 -5.16 -8.53 -14.13
N ALA A 141 -6.00 -7.53 -13.82
CA ALA A 141 -6.87 -6.92 -14.83
C ALA A 141 -6.07 -6.16 -15.91
N ARG A 142 -4.99 -5.45 -15.52
CA ARG A 142 -4.06 -4.81 -16.46
C ARG A 142 -3.40 -5.85 -17.37
N VAL A 143 -2.83 -6.91 -16.82
CA VAL A 143 -2.19 -7.97 -17.64
C VAL A 143 -3.21 -8.59 -18.60
N ALA A 144 -4.45 -8.86 -18.15
CA ALA A 144 -5.50 -9.40 -18.99
C ALA A 144 -5.92 -8.44 -20.14
N GLU A 145 -6.00 -7.12 -19.88
CA GLU A 145 -6.27 -6.12 -20.92
C GLU A 145 -5.13 -6.06 -21.95
N GLN A 146 -3.88 -5.95 -21.49
CA GLN A 146 -2.69 -5.79 -22.33
C GLN A 146 -2.44 -7.01 -23.24
N THR A 147 -2.81 -8.20 -22.77
CA THR A 147 -2.66 -9.47 -23.52
C THR A 147 -3.88 -9.81 -24.40
N GLY A 148 -4.87 -8.91 -24.48
CA GLY A 148 -6.04 -9.06 -25.34
C GLY A 148 -7.17 -9.95 -24.77
N LYS A 149 -7.08 -10.38 -23.50
CA LYS A 149 -8.13 -11.13 -22.79
C LYS A 149 -9.21 -10.18 -22.26
N ASN A 150 -9.82 -9.40 -23.16
CA ASN A 150 -10.72 -8.30 -22.83
C ASN A 150 -11.94 -8.71 -21.97
N ASP A 151 -12.54 -9.86 -22.24
CA ASP A 151 -13.69 -10.34 -21.45
C ASP A 151 -13.29 -10.70 -20.02
N LEU A 152 -12.11 -11.30 -19.83
CA LEU A 152 -11.56 -11.56 -18.49
C LEU A 152 -11.28 -10.24 -17.75
N ALA A 153 -10.65 -9.28 -18.43
CA ALA A 153 -10.37 -7.96 -17.86
C ALA A 153 -11.67 -7.25 -17.45
N LEU A 154 -12.74 -7.32 -18.26
CA LEU A 154 -14.05 -6.76 -17.90
C LEU A 154 -14.62 -7.36 -16.61
N HIS A 155 -14.54 -8.68 -16.44
CA HIS A 155 -15.03 -9.33 -15.23
C HIS A 155 -14.20 -8.95 -13.99
N LEU A 156 -12.87 -8.90 -14.11
CA LEU A 156 -11.99 -8.45 -13.02
C LEU A 156 -12.27 -6.99 -12.63
N LEU A 157 -12.41 -6.10 -13.61
CA LEU A 157 -12.69 -4.68 -13.37
C LEU A 157 -14.08 -4.46 -12.76
N ALA A 158 -15.09 -5.23 -13.15
CA ALA A 158 -16.42 -5.13 -12.57
C ALA A 158 -16.42 -5.49 -11.07
N GLU A 159 -15.71 -6.56 -10.70
CA GLU A 159 -15.55 -6.95 -9.29
C GLU A 159 -14.76 -5.90 -8.50
N LEU A 160 -13.69 -5.35 -9.07
CA LEU A 160 -12.87 -4.31 -8.45
C LEU A 160 -13.68 -3.04 -8.17
N ASP A 161 -14.53 -2.62 -9.10
CA ASP A 161 -15.40 -1.45 -8.97
C ASP A 161 -16.43 -1.61 -7.84
N GLU A 162 -17.01 -2.81 -7.73
CA GLU A 162 -17.94 -3.14 -6.64
C GLU A 162 -17.23 -3.16 -5.28
N ARG A 163 -16.03 -3.77 -5.22
CA ARG A 163 -15.19 -3.80 -4.00
C ARG A 163 -14.69 -2.42 -3.60
N ALA A 164 -14.36 -1.55 -4.55
CA ALA A 164 -13.87 -0.20 -4.27
C ALA A 164 -14.90 0.62 -3.48
N THR A 165 -16.19 0.41 -3.75
CA THR A 165 -17.27 1.05 -3.00
C THR A 165 -17.32 0.58 -1.54
N ARG A 166 -17.13 -0.73 -1.29
CA ARG A 166 -17.11 -1.30 0.06
C ARG A 166 -15.91 -0.84 0.90
N LEU A 167 -14.75 -0.71 0.26
CA LEU A 167 -13.51 -0.30 0.90
C LEU A 167 -13.36 1.22 1.03
N THR A 168 -14.38 2.01 0.65
CA THR A 168 -14.36 3.48 0.63
C THR A 168 -13.17 4.07 -0.16
N LEU A 169 -12.65 3.34 -1.16
CA LEU A 169 -11.46 3.74 -1.92
C LEU A 169 -11.65 5.09 -2.63
N SER A 170 -12.89 5.47 -2.95
CA SER A 170 -13.18 6.77 -3.56
C SER A 170 -12.76 7.97 -2.70
N GLN A 171 -12.59 7.79 -1.38
CA GLN A 171 -12.16 8.82 -0.45
C GLN A 171 -10.65 8.84 -0.24
N TRP A 172 -10.00 7.67 -0.36
CA TRP A 172 -8.59 7.48 -0.01
C TRP A 172 -7.65 7.41 -1.21
N GLU A 173 -8.12 6.83 -2.33
CA GLU A 173 -7.35 6.60 -3.56
C GLU A 173 -8.24 6.82 -4.80
N PRO A 174 -8.78 8.04 -5.00
CA PRO A 174 -9.72 8.31 -6.10
C PRO A 174 -9.12 8.06 -7.48
N GLU A 175 -7.79 8.15 -7.62
CA GLU A 175 -7.08 7.90 -8.87
C GLU A 175 -7.19 6.44 -9.33
N LEU A 176 -7.10 5.47 -8.41
CA LEU A 176 -7.22 4.05 -8.71
C LEU A 176 -8.66 3.68 -9.10
N VAL A 177 -9.65 4.28 -8.42
CA VAL A 177 -11.06 4.09 -8.78
C VAL A 177 -11.36 4.66 -10.16
N PHE A 178 -10.80 5.85 -10.46
CA PHE A 178 -10.90 6.45 -11.79
C PHE A 178 -10.31 5.53 -12.86
N GLU A 179 -9.12 4.97 -12.61
CA GLU A 179 -8.48 4.03 -13.54
C GLU A 179 -9.38 2.81 -13.83
N VAL A 180 -9.90 2.16 -12.80
CA VAL A 180 -10.78 0.98 -12.95
C VAL A 180 -12.01 1.31 -13.79
N LYS A 181 -12.71 2.40 -13.47
CA LYS A 181 -13.91 2.82 -14.21
C LYS A 181 -13.58 3.20 -15.66
N ALA A 182 -12.47 3.90 -15.90
CA ALA A 182 -12.06 4.33 -17.23
C ALA A 182 -11.68 3.13 -18.12
N ARG A 183 -10.91 2.16 -17.59
CA ARG A 183 -10.56 0.93 -18.31
C ARG A 183 -11.80 0.09 -18.62
N ARG A 184 -12.72 -0.04 -17.65
CA ARG A 184 -13.99 -0.76 -17.86
C ARG A 184 -14.83 -0.09 -18.95
N LEU A 185 -14.96 1.24 -18.91
CA LEU A 185 -15.69 2.00 -19.95
C LEU A 185 -15.07 1.81 -21.35
N LYS A 186 -13.73 1.84 -21.45
CA LYS A 186 -13.02 1.59 -22.72
C LYS A 186 -13.32 0.20 -23.27
N LEU A 187 -13.21 -0.84 -22.45
CA LEU A 187 -13.47 -2.22 -22.87
C LEU A 187 -14.95 -2.45 -23.22
N LEU A 188 -15.89 -1.83 -22.50
CA LEU A 188 -17.31 -1.89 -22.83
C LEU A 188 -17.61 -1.22 -24.17
N ARG A 189 -16.99 -0.07 -24.47
CA ARG A 189 -17.09 0.59 -25.79
C ARG A 189 -16.56 -0.30 -26.92
N MET A 190 -15.44 -0.97 -26.70
CA MET A 190 -14.89 -1.92 -27.66
C MET A 190 -15.82 -3.12 -27.88
N LYS A 191 -16.54 -3.57 -26.84
CA LYS A 191 -17.52 -4.66 -26.93
C LYS A 191 -18.81 -4.22 -27.62
N SER A 192 -19.36 -3.05 -27.26
CA SER A 192 -20.57 -2.48 -27.87
C SER A 192 -20.39 -2.18 -29.36
N ALA A 193 -19.18 -1.85 -29.80
CA ALA A 193 -18.88 -1.60 -31.21
C ALA A 193 -18.99 -2.86 -32.10
N LYS A 194 -18.99 -4.07 -31.53
CA LYS A 194 -19.03 -5.32 -32.30
C LYS A 194 -20.44 -5.71 -32.75
N THR A 195 -21.47 -5.38 -31.96
CA THR A 195 -22.84 -5.86 -32.23
C THR A 195 -23.88 -4.89 -31.68
N GLU A 196 -24.91 -4.60 -32.48
CA GLU A 196 -25.99 -3.68 -32.09
C GLU A 196 -26.76 -4.12 -30.85
N SER A 197 -26.95 -5.45 -30.67
CA SER A 197 -27.57 -6.00 -29.45
C SER A 197 -26.75 -5.72 -28.19
N ASP A 198 -25.41 -5.77 -28.31
CA ASP A 198 -24.51 -5.43 -27.21
C ASP A 198 -24.52 -3.94 -26.92
N ARG A 199 -24.62 -3.10 -27.95
CA ARG A 199 -24.74 -1.65 -27.79
C ARG A 199 -25.93 -1.27 -26.91
N VAL A 200 -27.12 -1.77 -27.24
CA VAL A 200 -28.34 -1.47 -26.46
C VAL A 200 -28.23 -2.01 -25.03
N ARG A 201 -27.68 -3.22 -24.85
CA ARG A 201 -27.56 -3.86 -23.54
C ARG A 201 -26.54 -3.18 -22.61
N LEU A 202 -25.42 -2.70 -23.16
CA LEU A 202 -24.30 -2.15 -22.37
C LEU A 202 -24.39 -0.63 -22.16
N GLN A 203 -25.25 0.06 -22.90
CA GLN A 203 -25.48 1.50 -22.78
C GLN A 203 -25.72 1.99 -21.33
N PRO A 204 -26.62 1.40 -20.52
CA PRO A 204 -26.87 1.88 -19.15
C PRO A 204 -25.63 1.75 -18.25
N ASP A 205 -24.87 0.67 -18.39
CA ASP A 205 -23.63 0.44 -17.63
C ASP A 205 -22.57 1.49 -18.01
N MET A 206 -22.46 1.82 -19.30
CA MET A 206 -21.54 2.85 -19.79
C MET A 206 -21.90 4.24 -19.27
N GLU A 207 -23.19 4.60 -19.24
CA GLU A 207 -23.67 5.87 -18.69
C GLU A 207 -23.41 5.96 -17.18
N HIS A 208 -23.66 4.88 -16.44
CA HIS A 208 -23.39 4.82 -15.01
C HIS A 208 -21.89 4.99 -14.69
N LEU A 209 -21.01 4.33 -15.47
CA LEU A 209 -19.55 4.48 -15.32
C LEU A 209 -19.10 5.91 -15.63
N LEU A 210 -19.65 6.53 -16.68
CA LEU A 210 -19.32 7.90 -17.06
C LEU A 210 -19.75 8.89 -15.97
N ALA A 211 -20.95 8.73 -15.41
CA ALA A 211 -21.40 9.53 -14.27
C ALA A 211 -20.47 9.37 -13.05
N GLY A 212 -20.04 8.15 -12.76
CA GLY A 212 -19.08 7.87 -11.69
C GLY A 212 -17.70 8.52 -11.93
N LEU A 213 -17.22 8.53 -13.17
CA LEU A 213 -15.96 9.21 -13.53
C LEU A 213 -16.06 10.73 -13.37
N ILE A 214 -17.17 11.34 -13.79
CA ILE A 214 -17.43 12.78 -13.60
C ILE A 214 -17.48 13.14 -12.12
N ALA A 215 -18.10 12.29 -11.29
CA ALA A 215 -18.18 12.51 -9.85
C ALA A 215 -16.80 12.48 -9.15
N ILE A 216 -15.84 11.72 -9.70
CA ILE A 216 -14.46 11.66 -9.19
C ILE A 216 -13.65 12.85 -9.71
N ASP A 217 -13.61 13.06 -11.03
CA ASP A 217 -12.87 14.15 -11.66
C ASP A 217 -13.51 14.54 -13.00
N ALA A 218 -14.26 15.64 -12.98
CA ALA A 218 -14.95 16.16 -14.15
C ALA A 218 -14.00 16.63 -15.27
N ALA A 219 -12.82 17.17 -14.92
CA ALA A 219 -11.87 17.67 -15.90
C ALA A 219 -11.24 16.51 -16.69
N ARG A 220 -10.83 15.44 -15.99
CA ARG A 220 -10.35 14.21 -16.64
C ARG A 220 -11.46 13.47 -17.37
N ALA A 221 -12.70 13.47 -16.85
CA ALA A 221 -13.81 12.78 -17.50
C ALA A 221 -14.30 13.47 -18.79
N ALA A 222 -14.13 14.79 -18.92
CA ALA A 222 -14.61 15.55 -20.08
C ALA A 222 -14.10 15.01 -21.44
N VAL A 223 -12.86 14.50 -21.50
CA VAL A 223 -12.31 13.90 -22.74
C VAL A 223 -13.00 12.58 -23.12
N LEU A 224 -13.58 11.88 -22.13
CA LEU A 224 -14.25 10.60 -22.32
C LEU A 224 -15.70 10.79 -22.78
N CYS A 225 -16.32 11.94 -22.56
CA CYS A 225 -17.68 12.26 -23.04
C CYS A 225 -17.76 12.34 -24.57
N ASN A 226 -16.72 12.86 -25.21
CA ASN A 226 -16.74 13.20 -26.64
C ASN A 226 -16.44 12.01 -27.57
N SER A 227 -15.97 10.89 -27.04
CA SER A 227 -15.53 9.72 -27.81
C SER A 227 -16.67 8.81 -28.30
N GLY A 228 -17.94 9.21 -28.10
CA GLY A 228 -19.12 8.53 -28.64
C GLY A 228 -19.73 9.17 -29.89
N SER A 229 -19.13 10.23 -30.43
CA SER A 229 -19.70 11.04 -31.52
C SER A 229 -18.87 11.07 -32.81
N SER A 230 -17.99 10.10 -33.03
CA SER A 230 -17.25 9.92 -34.28
C SER A 230 -17.49 8.54 -34.87
#